data_AF-A0A5V6NLC7-F1
#
_entry.id   AF-A0A5V6NLC7-F1
#
_cell.length_a   1.000
_cell.length_b   1.000
_cell.length_c   1.000
_cell.angle_alpha   90.00
_cell.angle_beta   90.00
_cell.angle_gamma   90.00
#
_symmetry.space_group_name_H-M   'P 1'
#
loop_
_entity.id
_entity.type
_entity.pdbx_description
1 polymer ?
#
loop_
_entity_poly.entity_id
_entity_poly.type
_entity_poly.pdbx_seq_one_letter_code
_entity_poly.pdbx_strand_id
1 'polypeptide(L)'
;MTQNYELIVKGIRNFDNEVKVILILKDKERFASVFDLHIDIERQEGATLEFYEAEAKKHAKTFFLELAEKLCEGDEQSQGKCLCSEERYTIQINNAYNTILSEKDDIESRIEKLENSVVELNKKLSVLMPSEDEKKRRDEQFAAFYDYCIEVTRRNFVKIFEESKSLQ
;
A
#
# COMPACT_ATOMS: atom_id res chain seq x y z
N MET A 1 -8.21 -18.70 25.93
CA MET A 1 -8.81 -19.06 24.63
C MET A 1 -9.08 -17.76 23.90
N THR A 2 -8.42 -17.51 22.78
CA THR A 2 -8.65 -16.32 21.94
C THR A 2 -9.90 -16.55 21.12
N GLN A 3 -11.05 -16.13 21.65
CA GLN A 3 -12.27 -16.08 20.84
C GLN A 3 -12.07 -15.00 19.77
N ASN A 4 -11.95 -15.47 18.53
CA ASN A 4 -11.75 -14.61 17.38
C ASN A 4 -13.12 -14.09 16.93
N TYR A 5 -13.54 -12.92 17.41
CA TYR A 5 -14.77 -12.28 16.95
C TYR A 5 -14.52 -11.37 15.74
N GLU A 6 -15.48 -11.31 14.83
CA GLU A 6 -15.45 -10.45 13.64
C GLU A 6 -16.72 -9.61 13.54
N LEU A 7 -16.55 -8.32 13.22
CA LEU A 7 -17.67 -7.42 12.90
C LEU A 7 -17.95 -7.47 11.40
N ILE A 8 -19.11 -8.03 11.04
CA ILE A 8 -19.55 -8.20 9.66
C ILE A 8 -20.75 -7.29 9.41
N VAL A 9 -20.76 -6.61 8.26
CA VAL A 9 -21.94 -5.83 7.83
C VAL A 9 -23.00 -6.79 7.33
N LYS A 10 -24.16 -6.79 7.98
CA LYS A 10 -25.33 -7.58 7.58
C LYS A 10 -26.18 -6.85 6.55
N GLY A 11 -26.27 -5.53 6.67
CA GLY A 11 -27.05 -4.72 5.77
C GLY A 11 -27.01 -3.24 6.14
N ILE A 12 -27.44 -2.42 5.17
CA ILE A 12 -27.49 -0.97 5.28
C ILE A 12 -28.90 -0.54 4.90
N ARG A 13 -29.48 0.38 5.68
CA ARG A 13 -30.75 1.03 5.38
C ARG A 13 -30.49 2.52 5.22
N ASN A 14 -30.80 3.02 4.04
CA ASN A 14 -30.60 4.43 3.68
C ASN A 14 -31.93 5.17 3.84
N PHE A 15 -31.95 6.21 4.67
CA PHE A 15 -33.06 7.13 4.87
C PHE A 15 -32.66 8.52 4.39
N ASP A 16 -33.63 9.42 4.22
CA ASP A 16 -33.38 10.76 3.67
C ASP A 16 -32.32 11.55 4.47
N ASN A 17 -32.31 11.38 5.80
CA ASN A 17 -31.45 12.15 6.71
C ASN A 17 -30.36 11.32 7.41
N GLU A 18 -30.47 9.99 7.37
CA GLU A 18 -29.57 9.10 8.12
C GLU A 18 -29.34 7.77 7.40
N VAL A 19 -28.22 7.13 7.71
CA VAL A 19 -27.88 5.79 7.25
C VAL A 19 -27.77 4.88 8.46
N LYS A 20 -28.57 3.83 8.50
CA LYS A 20 -28.51 2.80 9.53
C LYS A 20 -27.72 1.60 9.03
N VAL A 21 -26.61 1.29 9.70
CA VAL A 21 -25.77 0.13 9.40
C VAL A 21 -26.01 -0.95 10.45
N ILE A 22 -26.29 -2.16 9.98
CA ILE A 22 -26.50 -3.34 10.83
C ILE A 22 -25.22 -4.18 10.80
N LEU A 23 -24.55 -4.29 11.93
CA LEU A 23 -23.37 -5.12 12.13
C LEU A 23 -23.74 -6.39 12.90
N ILE A 24 -23.09 -7.49 12.58
CA ILE A 24 -23.13 -8.72 13.36
C ILE A 24 -21.76 -8.92 13.99
N LEU A 25 -21.71 -9.20 15.29
CA LEU A 25 -20.53 -9.81 15.89
C LEU A 25 -20.62 -11.33 15.71
N LYS A 26 -19.70 -11.88 14.93
CA LYS A 26 -19.63 -13.32 14.66
C LYS A 26 -18.42 -13.93 15.34
N ASP A 27 -18.63 -15.03 16.06
CA ASP A 27 -17.53 -15.87 16.53
C ASP A 27 -16.99 -16.67 15.33
N LYS A 28 -15.70 -16.50 15.01
CA LYS A 28 -15.06 -17.22 13.90
C LYS A 28 -14.97 -18.73 14.15
N GLU A 29 -14.94 -19.18 15.40
CA GLU A 29 -14.82 -20.61 15.73
C GLU A 29 -16.18 -21.29 15.78
N ARG A 30 -17.18 -20.64 16.38
CA ARG A 30 -18.51 -21.22 16.56
C ARG A 30 -19.47 -20.91 15.42
N PHE A 31 -19.05 -20.04 14.48
CA PHE A 31 -19.86 -19.54 13.36
C PHE A 31 -21.23 -18.96 13.75
N ALA A 32 -21.45 -18.73 15.03
CA ALA A 32 -22.68 -18.22 15.59
C ALA A 32 -22.64 -16.69 15.60
N SER A 33 -23.72 -16.07 15.13
CA SER A 33 -23.96 -14.64 15.37
C SER A 33 -24.23 -14.46 16.87
N VAL A 34 -23.42 -13.65 17.53
CA VAL A 34 -23.55 -13.40 18.97
C VAL A 34 -24.63 -12.35 19.21
N PHE A 35 -24.59 -11.25 18.48
CA PHE A 35 -25.58 -10.18 18.55
C PHE A 35 -25.56 -9.30 17.28
N ASP A 36 -26.69 -8.63 17.02
CA ASP A 36 -26.85 -7.60 16.00
C ASP A 36 -26.64 -6.22 16.66
N LEU A 37 -25.82 -5.36 16.05
CA LEU A 37 -25.57 -3.98 16.47
C LEU A 37 -26.08 -3.02 15.38
N HIS A 38 -26.91 -2.07 15.78
CA HIS A 38 -27.46 -1.05 14.89
C HIS A 38 -26.78 0.28 15.16
N ILE A 39 -26.19 0.88 14.12
CA ILE A 39 -25.50 2.15 14.21
C ILE A 39 -26.14 3.11 13.23
N ASP A 40 -26.64 4.22 13.77
CA ASP A 40 -27.24 5.29 13.02
C ASP A 40 -26.18 6.37 12.78
N ILE A 41 -25.97 6.74 11.52
CA ILE A 41 -24.97 7.72 11.10
C ILE A 41 -25.70 8.80 10.31
N GLU A 42 -25.48 10.06 10.65
CA GLU A 42 -26.06 11.19 9.92
C GLU A 42 -25.57 11.19 8.46
N ARG A 43 -26.48 11.49 7.54
CA ARG A 43 -26.16 11.45 6.12
C ARG A 43 -25.20 12.58 5.75
N GLN A 44 -24.04 12.20 5.24
CA GLN A 44 -23.06 13.12 4.68
C GLN A 44 -23.24 13.26 3.16
N GLU A 45 -23.29 14.50 2.67
CA GLU A 45 -23.48 14.79 1.25
C GLU A 45 -22.31 14.25 0.42
N GLY A 46 -22.62 13.43 -0.59
CA GLY A 46 -21.61 12.80 -1.46
C GLY A 46 -20.88 11.58 -0.89
N ALA A 47 -21.19 11.14 0.34
CA ALA A 47 -20.55 9.96 0.92
C ALA A 47 -21.04 8.64 0.31
N THR A 48 -20.13 7.70 0.13
CA THR A 48 -20.39 6.36 -0.43
C THR A 48 -20.89 5.39 0.64
N LEU A 49 -21.47 4.25 0.24
CA LEU A 49 -21.87 3.21 1.20
C LEU A 49 -20.68 2.63 1.99
N GLU A 50 -19.51 2.48 1.35
CA GLU A 50 -18.28 2.00 1.98
C GLU A 50 -17.83 2.89 3.14
N PHE A 51 -18.05 4.20 3.03
CA PHE A 51 -17.77 5.16 4.09
C PHE A 51 -18.60 4.84 5.35
N TYR A 52 -19.92 4.68 5.19
CA TYR A 52 -20.82 4.37 6.30
C TYR A 52 -20.51 3.01 6.93
N GLU A 53 -20.09 2.01 6.14
CA GLU A 53 -19.65 0.72 6.69
C GLU A 53 -18.40 0.86 7.56
N ALA A 54 -17.40 1.59 7.09
CA ALA A 54 -16.15 1.81 7.81
C ALA A 54 -16.39 2.62 9.10
N GLU A 55 -17.22 3.66 9.02
CA GLU A 55 -17.58 4.50 10.16
C GLU A 55 -18.41 3.74 11.20
N ALA A 56 -19.37 2.93 10.78
CA ALA A 56 -20.11 2.04 11.67
C ALA A 56 -19.17 1.07 12.40
N LYS A 57 -18.23 0.44 11.69
CA LYS A 57 -17.23 -0.45 12.31
C LYS A 57 -16.35 0.30 13.30
N LYS A 58 -16.00 1.56 13.03
CA LYS A 58 -15.23 2.41 13.95
C LYS A 58 -16.04 2.70 15.23
N HIS A 59 -17.28 3.16 15.10
CA HIS A 59 -18.18 3.42 16.24
C HIS A 59 -18.38 2.17 17.10
N ALA A 60 -18.62 1.02 16.47
CA ALA A 60 -18.75 -0.26 17.17
C ALA A 60 -17.51 -0.58 18.02
N LYS A 61 -16.31 -0.45 17.43
CA LYS A 61 -15.04 -0.71 18.14
C LYS A 61 -14.85 0.21 19.33
N THR A 62 -15.10 1.52 19.15
CA THR A 62 -15.01 2.50 20.23
C THR A 62 -15.98 2.17 21.35
N PHE A 63 -17.24 1.84 21.02
CA PHE A 63 -18.25 1.44 22.00
C PHE A 63 -17.82 0.23 22.84
N PHE A 64 -17.28 -0.82 22.20
CA PHE A 64 -16.79 -1.99 22.94
C PHE A 64 -15.58 -1.69 23.82
N LEU A 65 -14.70 -0.77 23.37
CA LEU A 65 -13.55 -0.34 24.15
C LEU A 65 -13.99 0.41 25.41
N GLU A 66 -14.88 1.40 25.27
CA GLU A 66 -15.43 2.15 26.41
C GLU A 66 -16.21 1.25 27.38
N LEU A 67 -16.94 0.26 26.86
CA LEU A 67 -17.63 -0.72 27.69
C LEU A 67 -16.63 -1.55 28.50
N ALA A 68 -15.54 -1.99 27.88
CA ALA A 68 -14.49 -2.75 28.57
C ALA A 68 -13.81 -1.92 29.66
N GLU A 69 -13.49 -0.66 29.39
CA GLU A 69 -12.92 0.27 30.39
C GLU A 69 -13.84 0.43 31.60
N LYS A 70 -15.14 0.72 31.37
CA LYS A 70 -16.14 0.83 32.44
C LYS A 70 -16.29 -0.46 33.26
N LEU A 71 -16.17 -1.62 32.62
CA LEU A 71 -16.22 -2.90 33.31
C LEU A 71 -14.94 -3.21 34.10
N CYS A 72 -13.80 -2.61 33.73
CA CYS A 72 -12.54 -2.72 34.45
C CYS A 72 -12.42 -1.74 35.64
N GLU A 73 -13.13 -0.59 35.61
CA GLU A 73 -13.03 0.44 36.64
C GLU A 73 -13.97 0.24 37.86
N GLY A 74 -14.82 -0.80 37.84
CA GLY A 74 -15.95 -0.98 38.78
C GLY A 74 -15.71 -1.79 40.06
N ASP A 75 -14.48 -2.09 40.46
CA ASP A 75 -14.17 -3.11 41.48
C ASP A 75 -14.12 -2.60 42.95
N GLU A 76 -14.76 -1.48 43.32
CA GLU A 76 -14.78 -1.04 44.73
C GLU A 76 -16.11 -1.15 45.48
N GLN A 77 -17.26 -1.47 44.85
CA GLN A 77 -18.52 -1.33 45.62
C GLN A 77 -19.72 -2.25 45.31
N SER A 78 -19.54 -3.41 44.69
CA SER A 78 -20.65 -4.38 44.62
C SER A 78 -20.24 -5.78 45.08
N GLN A 79 -20.77 -6.19 46.24
CA GLN A 79 -20.84 -7.58 46.70
C GLN A 79 -21.83 -8.41 45.86
N GLY A 80 -21.78 -8.27 44.53
CA GLY A 80 -22.43 -9.15 43.57
C GLY A 80 -21.32 -9.80 42.76
N LYS A 81 -20.85 -10.98 43.22
CA LYS A 81 -19.82 -11.83 42.60
C LYS A 81 -19.40 -11.36 41.20
N CYS A 82 -18.34 -10.56 41.17
CA CYS A 82 -17.56 -10.31 39.98
C CYS A 82 -17.17 -11.68 39.39
N LEU A 83 -17.73 -12.03 38.22
CA LEU A 83 -17.31 -13.20 37.45
C LEU A 83 -16.00 -12.94 36.70
N CYS A 84 -15.25 -11.89 37.06
CA CYS A 84 -13.87 -11.70 36.64
C CYS A 84 -12.95 -12.50 37.57
N SER A 85 -13.06 -13.83 37.52
CA SER A 85 -11.91 -14.66 37.90
C SER A 85 -10.80 -14.38 36.89
N GLU A 86 -9.70 -13.81 37.36
CA GLU A 86 -8.49 -13.32 36.68
C GLU A 86 -7.85 -14.23 35.61
N GLU A 87 -8.38 -15.42 35.35
CA GLU A 87 -7.80 -16.40 34.43
C GLU A 87 -8.52 -16.52 33.07
N ARG A 88 -9.64 -15.80 32.85
CA ARG A 88 -10.50 -16.04 31.66
C ARG A 88 -10.62 -14.92 30.62
N TYR A 89 -10.24 -13.68 30.92
CA TYR A 89 -10.39 -12.54 30.00
C TYR A 89 -9.15 -11.65 29.87
N THR A 90 -7.95 -12.24 29.86
CA THR A 90 -6.79 -11.58 29.22
C THR A 90 -6.97 -11.66 27.71
N ILE A 91 -7.79 -10.78 27.15
CA ILE A 91 -7.80 -10.54 25.70
C ILE A 91 -6.40 -10.00 25.39
N GLN A 92 -5.58 -10.80 24.70
CA GLN A 92 -4.19 -10.53 24.38
C GLN A 92 -4.06 -9.43 23.30
N ILE A 93 -4.52 -8.21 23.61
CA ILE A 93 -4.37 -7.06 22.71
C ILE A 93 -2.89 -6.63 22.65
N ASN A 94 -2.15 -6.80 23.76
CA ASN A 94 -0.77 -6.31 23.87
C ASN A 94 0.26 -7.13 23.07
N ASN A 95 0.03 -8.43 22.82
CA ASN A 95 1.00 -9.23 22.06
C ASN A 95 0.92 -8.90 20.56
N ALA A 96 -0.29 -8.94 19.99
CA ALA A 96 -0.50 -8.60 18.59
C ALA A 96 -0.14 -7.13 18.28
N TYR A 97 -0.47 -6.19 19.17
CA TYR A 97 -0.14 -4.78 18.94
C TYR A 97 1.37 -4.53 18.95
N ASN A 98 2.12 -5.14 19.88
CA ASN A 98 3.58 -5.02 19.91
C ASN A 98 4.26 -5.75 18.74
N THR A 99 3.73 -6.89 18.30
CA THR A 99 4.21 -7.58 17.10
C THR A 99 3.98 -6.74 15.84
N ILE A 100 2.78 -6.17 15.66
CA ILE A 100 2.47 -5.31 14.51
C ILE A 100 3.32 -4.04 14.55
N LEU A 101 3.56 -3.46 15.73
CA LEU A 101 4.40 -2.27 15.89
C LEU A 101 5.87 -2.58 15.56
N SER A 102 6.40 -3.71 16.03
CA SER A 102 7.73 -4.21 15.67
C SER A 102 7.86 -4.47 14.17
N GLU A 103 6.87 -5.10 13.54
CA GLU A 103 6.87 -5.35 12.11
C GLU A 103 6.81 -4.05 11.30
N LYS A 104 6.09 -3.04 11.80
CA LYS A 104 6.04 -1.69 11.21
C LYS A 104 7.42 -1.03 11.23
N ASP A 105 8.11 -1.05 12.37
CA ASP A 105 9.44 -0.45 12.52
C ASP A 105 10.48 -1.16 11.63
N ASP A 106 10.39 -2.49 11.50
CA ASP A 106 11.22 -3.28 10.58
C ASP A 106 10.97 -2.93 9.11
N ILE A 107 9.71 -2.71 8.73
CA ILE A 107 9.34 -2.28 7.38
C ILE A 107 9.87 -0.87 7.09
N GLU A 108 9.72 0.06 8.03
CA GLU A 108 10.22 1.43 7.90
C GLU A 108 11.75 1.45 7.71
N SER A 109 12.50 0.67 8.52
CA SER A 109 13.95 0.53 8.35
C SER A 109 14.36 -0.06 6.99
N ARG A 110 13.56 -0.99 6.46
CA ARG A 110 13.80 -1.58 5.14
C ARG A 110 13.51 -0.59 4.01
N ILE A 111 12.48 0.24 4.15
CA ILE A 111 12.17 1.31 3.18
C ILE A 111 13.32 2.32 3.12
N GLU A 112 13.80 2.80 4.28
CA GLU A 112 14.93 3.74 4.34
C GLU A 112 16.19 3.17 3.64
N LYS A 113 16.50 1.89 3.86
CA LYS A 113 17.62 1.20 3.18
C LYS A 113 17.42 1.12 1.67
N LEU A 114 16.20 0.85 1.20
CA LEU A 114 15.88 0.79 -0.22
C LEU A 114 15.98 2.16 -0.87
N GLU A 115 15.47 3.21 -0.23
CA GLU A 115 15.56 4.58 -0.73
C GLU A 115 17.02 5.02 -0.88
N ASN A 116 17.85 4.75 0.13
CA ASN A 116 19.29 5.00 0.05
C ASN A 116 19.95 4.22 -1.10
N SER A 117 19.57 2.96 -1.30
CA SER A 117 20.08 2.13 -2.40
C SER A 117 19.68 2.69 -3.77
N VAL A 118 18.43 3.18 -3.92
CA VAL A 118 17.94 3.80 -5.15
C VAL A 118 18.70 5.09 -5.45
N VAL A 119 18.96 5.93 -4.45
CA VAL A 119 19.76 7.15 -4.60
C VAL A 119 21.18 6.81 -5.06
N GLU A 120 21.81 5.81 -4.45
CA GLU A 120 23.16 5.38 -4.83
C GLU A 120 23.20 4.81 -6.26
N LEU A 121 22.23 3.97 -6.62
CA LEU A 121 22.09 3.43 -7.97
C LEU A 121 21.87 4.53 -9.00
N ASN A 122 21.00 5.51 -8.72
CA ASN A 122 20.77 6.65 -9.62
C ASN A 122 22.05 7.48 -9.80
N LYS A 123 22.83 7.68 -8.75
CA LYS A 123 24.14 8.35 -8.85
C LYS A 123 25.10 7.57 -9.74
N LYS A 124 25.18 6.23 -9.58
CA LYS A 124 26.01 5.37 -10.43
C LYS A 124 25.54 5.37 -11.89
N LEU A 125 24.23 5.32 -12.11
CA LEU A 125 23.64 5.36 -13.44
C LEU A 125 23.93 6.69 -14.13
N SER A 126 23.85 7.81 -13.41
CA SER A 126 24.19 9.14 -13.92
C SER A 126 25.65 9.24 -14.40
N VAL A 127 26.58 8.49 -13.77
CA VAL A 127 27.99 8.42 -14.19
C VAL A 127 28.19 7.49 -15.40
N LEU A 128 27.39 6.43 -15.52
CA LEU A 128 27.50 5.42 -16.58
C LEU A 128 26.79 5.82 -17.87
N MET A 129 25.75 6.64 -17.78
CA MET A 129 25.02 7.13 -18.94
C MET A 129 25.84 8.24 -19.61
N PRO A 130 26.32 8.04 -20.86
CA PRO A 130 26.95 9.13 -21.59
C PRO A 130 25.95 10.27 -21.75
N SER A 131 26.41 11.51 -21.62
CA SER A 131 25.52 12.65 -21.79
C SER A 131 24.93 12.65 -23.21
N GLU A 132 23.74 13.25 -23.39
CA GLU A 132 23.14 13.38 -24.72
C GLU A 132 24.10 14.09 -25.70
N ASP A 133 24.92 15.01 -25.21
CA ASP A 133 25.94 15.69 -25.99
C ASP A 133 27.09 14.75 -26.41
N GLU A 134 27.52 13.83 -25.54
CA GLU A 134 28.52 12.82 -25.88
C GLU A 134 27.99 11.80 -26.90
N LYS A 135 26.75 11.39 -26.74
CA LYS A 135 26.08 10.49 -27.69
C LYS A 135 25.93 11.17 -29.06
N LYS A 136 25.49 12.42 -29.09
CA LYS A 136 25.38 13.22 -30.31
C LYS A 136 26.73 13.41 -31.00
N ARG A 137 27.79 13.72 -30.26
CA ARG A 137 29.16 13.82 -30.82
C ARG A 137 29.62 12.51 -31.44
N ARG A 138 29.30 11.37 -30.84
CA ARG A 138 29.62 10.05 -31.41
C ARG A 138 28.85 9.81 -32.71
N ASP A 139 27.55 10.10 -32.73
CA ASP A 139 26.71 9.90 -33.91
C ASP A 139 27.16 10.79 -35.07
N GLU A 140 27.54 12.04 -34.81
CA GLU A 140 28.12 12.97 -35.80
C GLU A 140 29.46 12.46 -36.37
N GLN A 141 30.34 11.92 -35.51
CA GLN A 141 31.59 11.32 -35.96
C GLN A 141 31.36 10.08 -36.85
N PHE A 142 30.38 9.24 -36.49
CA PHE A 142 30.00 8.10 -37.33
C PHE A 142 29.43 8.56 -38.68
N ALA A 143 28.56 9.57 -38.69
CA ALA A 143 28.02 10.12 -39.93
C ALA A 143 29.14 10.67 -40.85
N ALA A 144 30.07 11.44 -40.29
CA ALA A 144 31.22 11.96 -41.04
C ALA A 144 32.12 10.84 -41.60
N PHE A 145 32.29 9.75 -40.85
CA PHE A 145 33.02 8.57 -41.33
C PHE A 145 32.30 7.88 -42.50
N TYR A 146 30.98 7.69 -42.42
CA TYR A 146 30.20 7.11 -43.51
C TYR A 146 30.25 7.98 -44.77
N ASP A 147 30.13 9.30 -44.63
CA ASP A 147 30.26 10.24 -45.76
C ASP A 147 31.64 10.14 -46.40
N TYR A 148 32.71 10.06 -45.59
CA TYR A 148 34.07 9.85 -46.10
C TYR A 148 34.21 8.53 -46.86
N CYS A 149 33.67 7.43 -46.33
CA CYS A 149 33.69 6.13 -47.01
C CYS A 149 32.95 6.18 -48.36
N ILE A 150 31.80 6.85 -48.42
CA ILE A 150 31.04 7.04 -49.67
C ILE A 150 31.87 7.83 -50.68
N GLU A 151 32.48 8.93 -50.27
CA GLU A 151 33.29 9.78 -51.16
C GLU A 151 34.53 9.07 -51.69
N VAL A 152 35.26 8.33 -50.83
CA VAL A 152 36.40 7.51 -51.27
C VAL A 152 35.97 6.44 -52.27
N THR A 153 34.85 5.78 -51.99
CA THR A 153 34.30 4.74 -52.87
C THR A 153 33.93 5.33 -54.23
N ARG A 154 33.19 6.45 -54.25
CA ARG A 154 32.83 7.16 -55.49
C ARG A 154 34.07 7.56 -56.28
N ARG A 155 35.07 8.16 -55.64
CA ARG A 155 36.32 8.57 -56.30
C ARG A 155 37.05 7.38 -56.92
N ASN A 156 37.12 6.25 -56.21
CA ASN A 156 37.76 5.05 -56.73
C ASN A 156 36.98 4.44 -57.91
N PHE A 157 35.65 4.40 -57.84
CA PHE A 157 34.82 3.95 -58.96
C PHE A 157 35.00 4.81 -60.21
N VAL A 158 35.01 6.14 -60.06
CA VAL A 158 35.22 7.07 -61.19
C VAL A 158 36.58 6.84 -61.84
N LYS A 159 37.66 6.71 -61.04
CA LYS A 159 39.00 6.42 -61.55
C LYS A 159 39.06 5.12 -62.36
N ILE A 160 38.51 4.03 -61.81
CA ILE A 160 38.48 2.73 -62.50
C ILE A 160 37.70 2.84 -63.81
N PHE A 161 36.58 3.55 -63.80
CA PHE A 161 35.76 3.76 -65.00
C PHE A 161 36.50 4.57 -66.08
N GLU A 162 37.18 5.65 -65.71
CA GLU A 162 37.99 6.45 -66.64
C GLU A 162 39.18 5.66 -67.20
N GLU A 163 39.91 4.93 -66.35
CA GLU A 163 41.02 4.05 -66.76
C GLU A 163 40.54 2.97 -67.75
N SER A 164 39.38 2.36 -67.50
CA SER A 164 38.79 1.36 -68.41
C SER A 164 38.45 1.92 -69.79
N LYS A 165 38.11 3.21 -69.87
CA LYS A 165 37.77 3.90 -71.12
C LYS A 165 39.00 4.32 -71.92
N SER A 166 40.16 4.47 -71.27
CA SER A 166 41.44 4.78 -71.92
C SER A 166 42.16 3.54 -72.49
N LEU A 167 41.71 2.34 -72.15
CA LEU A 167 42.27 1.05 -72.59
C LEU A 167 41.59 0.47 -73.84
N GLN A 168 40.61 1.19 -74.40
CA GLN A 168 39.80 0.79 -75.56
C GLN A 168 40.07 1.73 -76.74
#